data_AF-A0A1Q3VAC6-F1
#
_entry.id   AF-A0A1Q3VAC6-F1
#
_cell.length_a   1.000
_cell.length_b   1.000
_cell.length_c   1.000
_cell.angle_alpha   90.00
_cell.angle_beta   90.00
_cell.angle_gamma   90.00
#
_symmetry.space_group_name_H-M   'P 1'
#
loop_
_entity.id
_entity.type
_entity.pdbx_description
1 polymer ?
#
loop_
_entity_poly.entity_id
_entity_poly.type
_entity_poly.pdbx_seq_one_letter_code
_entity_poly.pdbx_strand_id
1 'polypeptide(L)'
;MDNLTHSLVGAVLGQMGLKKKTALAMPTLILAANLPDIDASCAFYGVESLAMRRGITHGPIALLLLPVLLWAAMIAFDRWQTRRGTRPATRPPLHRGWLLALAYIGCLSHPALDWLNNYGVRLLEPFSHRWFYGDTLFIIDLWIWLALGLSVWLSLRRERRETPDWRRPAWIGFTAVCAYIFANGVMTGQAEAQAADLLRRSGQGGALVVASPPPIAFWRRDIFWRGGGRYGSGAYALGRGSTVEPGVPTGMDDMRLRAWLKSDPPARAFLFWARMPVATRDGDAIVLHDQRYMQPLARDNFKVRVTAPDTASYP
;
A
#
# COMPACT_ATOMS: atom_id res chain seq x y z
N MET A 1 -1.25 0.05 2.29
CA MET A 1 -1.29 0.01 3.76
C MET A 1 -1.54 -1.41 4.20
N ASP A 2 -1.40 -1.70 5.48
CA ASP A 2 -1.78 -2.98 6.07
C ASP A 2 -3.29 -3.07 6.37
N ASN A 3 -3.80 -4.29 6.48
CA ASN A 3 -5.22 -4.58 6.69
C ASN A 3 -5.77 -4.02 8.02
N LEU A 4 -4.93 -3.83 9.04
CA LEU A 4 -5.37 -3.20 10.30
C LEU A 4 -5.66 -1.72 10.06
N THR A 5 -4.79 -0.99 9.35
CA THR A 5 -5.05 0.40 8.95
C THR A 5 -6.37 0.52 8.19
N HIS A 6 -6.60 -0.33 7.19
CA HIS A 6 -7.83 -0.33 6.39
C HIS A 6 -9.08 -0.60 7.23
N SER A 7 -9.00 -1.56 8.14
CA SER A 7 -10.08 -1.87 9.09
C SER A 7 -10.38 -0.69 10.02
N LEU A 8 -9.34 -0.01 10.52
CA LEU A 8 -9.48 1.19 11.35
C LEU A 8 -10.10 2.35 10.58
N VAL A 9 -9.77 2.54 9.30
CA VAL A 9 -10.41 3.56 8.45
C VAL A 9 -11.89 3.26 8.26
N GLY A 10 -12.25 2.02 7.92
CA GLY A 10 -13.65 1.60 7.85
C GLY A 10 -14.39 1.83 9.18
N ALA A 11 -13.73 1.56 10.30
CA ALA A 11 -14.29 1.80 11.63
C ALA A 11 -14.47 3.29 11.96
N VAL A 12 -13.49 4.14 11.65
CA VAL A 12 -13.56 5.59 11.86
C VAL A 12 -14.68 6.20 11.01
N LEU A 13 -14.77 5.82 9.73
CA LEU A 13 -15.87 6.25 8.85
C LEU A 13 -17.25 5.88 9.42
N GLY A 14 -17.36 4.68 10.00
CA GLY A 14 -18.55 4.25 10.72
C GLY A 14 -18.86 5.14 11.92
N GLN A 15 -17.84 5.43 12.74
CA GLN A 15 -17.93 6.27 13.93
C GLN A 15 -18.17 7.76 13.63
N MET A 16 -17.83 8.26 12.44
CA MET A 16 -18.17 9.62 12.00
C MET A 16 -19.68 9.80 11.75
N GLY A 17 -20.45 8.72 11.76
CA GLY A 17 -21.91 8.73 11.70
C GLY A 17 -22.50 7.82 10.62
N LEU A 18 -21.67 7.30 9.70
CA LEU A 18 -22.14 6.44 8.61
C LEU A 18 -22.76 5.14 9.13
N LYS A 19 -22.33 4.65 10.30
CA LYS A 19 -22.90 3.43 10.90
C LYS A 19 -24.40 3.54 11.25
N LYS A 20 -24.96 4.75 11.33
CA LYS A 20 -26.39 4.99 11.63
C LYS A 20 -27.26 5.04 10.37
N LYS A 21 -26.70 4.96 9.16
CA LYS A 21 -27.44 5.10 7.90
C LYS A 21 -28.23 3.87 7.48
N THR A 22 -27.79 2.67 7.89
CA THR A 22 -28.45 1.40 7.55
C THR A 22 -28.06 0.31 8.54
N ALA A 23 -28.87 -0.73 8.64
CA ALA A 23 -28.42 -2.04 9.14
C ALA A 23 -27.08 -2.45 8.54
N LEU A 24 -26.23 -3.10 9.35
CA LEU A 24 -24.94 -3.66 8.92
C LEU A 24 -23.93 -2.65 8.35
N ALA A 25 -24.14 -1.34 8.57
CA ALA A 25 -23.25 -0.30 8.04
C ALA A 25 -21.78 -0.43 8.51
N MET A 26 -21.56 -0.60 9.82
CA MET A 26 -20.20 -0.75 10.38
C MET A 26 -19.45 -1.97 9.82
N PRO A 27 -19.99 -3.21 9.86
CA PRO A 27 -19.29 -4.35 9.28
C PRO A 27 -19.11 -4.20 7.76
N THR A 28 -20.06 -3.60 7.05
CA THR A 28 -19.91 -3.34 5.61
C THR A 28 -18.71 -2.44 5.34
N LEU A 29 -18.54 -1.35 6.09
CA LEU A 29 -17.40 -0.44 5.93
C LEU A 29 -16.05 -1.13 6.20
N ILE A 30 -15.96 -1.92 7.28
CA ILE A 30 -14.73 -2.62 7.64
C ILE A 30 -14.38 -3.70 6.61
N LEU A 31 -15.37 -4.51 6.20
CA LEU A 31 -15.16 -5.58 5.20
C LEU A 31 -14.82 -4.98 3.84
N ALA A 32 -15.57 -3.96 3.40
CA ALA A 32 -15.32 -3.28 2.15
C ALA A 32 -13.93 -2.65 2.09
N ALA A 33 -13.48 -2.05 3.19
CA ALA A 33 -12.15 -1.46 3.28
C ALA A 33 -11.01 -2.48 3.15
N ASN A 34 -11.26 -3.79 3.27
CA ASN A 34 -10.25 -4.83 3.06
C ASN A 34 -10.48 -5.64 1.78
N LEU A 35 -11.54 -5.33 1.03
CA LEU A 35 -12.00 -6.16 -0.06
C LEU A 35 -11.03 -6.23 -1.25
N PRO A 36 -10.28 -5.18 -1.61
CA PRO A 36 -9.25 -5.28 -2.64
C PRO A 36 -8.10 -6.24 -2.29
N ASP A 37 -7.83 -6.46 -1.00
CA ASP A 37 -6.74 -7.33 -0.51
C ASP A 37 -7.10 -8.83 -0.49
N ILE A 38 -8.17 -9.26 -1.17
CA ILE A 38 -8.46 -10.70 -1.36
C ILE A 38 -7.34 -11.42 -2.13
N ASP A 39 -6.52 -10.66 -2.86
CA ASP A 39 -5.29 -11.13 -3.52
C ASP A 39 -4.12 -11.38 -2.55
N ALA A 40 -4.28 -11.12 -1.24
CA ALA A 40 -3.29 -11.50 -0.23
C ALA A 40 -3.02 -13.02 -0.24
N SER A 41 -4.02 -13.82 -0.64
CA SER A 41 -3.89 -15.26 -0.87
C SER A 41 -2.85 -15.62 -1.94
N CYS A 42 -2.50 -14.71 -2.86
CA CYS A 42 -1.43 -14.93 -3.82
C CYS A 42 -0.06 -15.14 -3.15
N ALA A 43 0.10 -14.86 -1.85
CA ALA A 43 1.31 -15.18 -1.09
C ALA A 43 1.74 -16.66 -1.18
N PHE A 44 0.81 -17.60 -1.46
CA PHE A 44 1.15 -19.00 -1.71
C PHE A 44 2.05 -19.21 -2.94
N TYR A 45 2.11 -18.24 -3.86
CA TYR A 45 2.97 -18.27 -5.04
C TYR A 45 4.37 -17.69 -4.81
N GLY A 46 4.79 -17.43 -3.56
CA GLY A 46 6.16 -16.98 -3.27
C GLY A 46 6.49 -15.61 -3.86
N VAL A 47 7.61 -15.50 -4.58
CA VAL A 47 8.11 -14.25 -5.17
C VAL A 47 7.15 -13.72 -6.24
N GLU A 48 6.50 -14.61 -6.98
CA GLU A 48 5.55 -14.28 -8.03
C GLU A 48 4.34 -13.51 -7.50
N SER A 49 4.05 -13.66 -6.20
CA SER A 49 3.02 -12.87 -5.52
C SER A 49 3.28 -11.36 -5.65
N LEU A 50 4.54 -10.91 -5.74
CA LEU A 50 4.88 -9.49 -5.91
C LEU A 50 4.32 -8.90 -7.21
N ALA A 51 4.21 -9.71 -8.28
CA ALA A 51 3.64 -9.28 -9.55
C ALA A 51 2.10 -9.35 -9.57
N MET A 52 1.50 -10.13 -8.67
CA MET A 52 0.05 -10.35 -8.60
C MET A 52 -0.65 -9.35 -7.68
N ARG A 53 -0.01 -9.05 -6.53
CA ARG A 53 -0.55 -8.22 -5.46
C ARG A 53 -0.79 -6.78 -5.93
N ARG A 54 -1.87 -6.17 -5.44
CA ARG A 54 -2.30 -4.80 -5.75
C ARG A 54 -2.51 -4.55 -7.24
N GLY A 55 -2.91 -5.61 -7.94
CA GLY A 55 -3.15 -5.65 -9.37
C GLY A 55 -4.62 -5.62 -9.71
N ILE A 56 -5.11 -6.76 -10.23
CA ILE A 56 -6.48 -6.91 -10.77
C ILE A 56 -7.55 -6.50 -9.75
N THR A 57 -7.40 -6.87 -8.47
CA THR A 57 -8.37 -6.58 -7.41
C THR A 57 -8.46 -5.10 -7.04
N HIS A 58 -7.45 -4.32 -7.43
CA HIS A 58 -7.35 -2.88 -7.23
C HIS A 58 -7.68 -2.08 -8.49
N GLY A 59 -7.92 -2.76 -9.62
CA GLY A 59 -8.25 -2.15 -10.90
C GLY A 59 -9.73 -1.78 -11.04
N PRO A 60 -10.12 -0.99 -12.07
CA PRO A 60 -11.45 -0.38 -12.15
C PRO A 60 -12.58 -1.41 -12.21
N ILE A 61 -12.36 -2.56 -12.87
CA ILE A 61 -13.35 -3.63 -12.97
C ILE A 61 -13.62 -4.24 -11.58
N ALA A 62 -12.57 -4.57 -10.82
CA ALA A 62 -12.73 -5.13 -9.49
C ALA A 62 -13.33 -4.11 -8.52
N LEU A 63 -12.88 -2.85 -8.56
CA LEU A 63 -13.43 -1.78 -7.72
C LEU A 63 -14.91 -1.47 -8.04
N LEU A 64 -15.37 -1.77 -9.25
CA LEU A 64 -16.80 -1.70 -9.59
C LEU A 64 -17.59 -2.90 -9.05
N LEU A 65 -17.07 -4.12 -9.24
CA LEU A 65 -17.80 -5.36 -8.96
C LEU A 65 -17.73 -5.82 -7.50
N LEU A 66 -16.58 -5.71 -6.85
CA LEU A 66 -16.36 -6.17 -5.48
C LEU A 66 -17.36 -5.55 -4.48
N PRO A 67 -17.61 -4.22 -4.49
CA PRO A 67 -18.62 -3.61 -3.63
C PRO A 67 -20.03 -4.16 -3.87
N VAL A 68 -20.39 -4.47 -5.12
CA VAL A 68 -21.69 -5.04 -5.49
C VAL A 68 -21.83 -6.46 -4.94
N LEU A 69 -20.79 -7.27 -5.04
CA LEU A 69 -20.75 -8.63 -4.47
C LEU A 69 -20.90 -8.59 -2.95
N LEU A 70 -20.16 -7.72 -2.27
CA LEU A 70 -20.29 -7.53 -0.83
C LEU A 70 -21.68 -7.04 -0.46
N TRP A 71 -22.23 -6.06 -1.18
CA TRP A 71 -23.59 -5.56 -0.97
C TRP A 71 -24.64 -6.68 -1.07
N ALA A 72 -24.55 -7.53 -2.10
CA ALA A 72 -25.44 -8.68 -2.27
C ALA A 72 -25.28 -9.69 -1.13
N ALA A 73 -24.03 -9.99 -0.72
CA ALA A 73 -23.74 -10.88 0.40
C ALA A 73 -24.31 -10.35 1.72
N MET A 74 -24.21 -9.05 1.98
CA MET A 74 -24.74 -8.42 3.19
C MET A 74 -26.28 -8.42 3.23
N ILE A 75 -26.94 -8.27 2.08
CA ILE A 75 -28.40 -8.45 1.97
C ILE A 75 -28.79 -9.91 2.21
N ALA A 76 -28.07 -10.85 1.61
CA ALA A 76 -28.31 -12.28 1.81
C ALA A 76 -28.15 -12.66 3.28
N PHE A 77 -27.13 -12.14 3.95
CA PHE A 77 -26.88 -12.33 5.37
C PHE A 77 -28.02 -11.77 6.24
N ASP A 78 -28.49 -10.54 6.01
CA ASP A 78 -29.60 -9.96 6.78
C ASP A 78 -30.91 -10.76 6.60
N ARG A 79 -31.19 -11.21 5.37
CA ARG A 79 -32.33 -12.09 5.07
C ARG A 79 -32.20 -13.46 5.75
N TRP A 80 -31.01 -14.04 5.74
CA TRP A 80 -30.73 -15.31 6.40
C TRP A 80 -30.91 -15.21 7.93
N GLN A 81 -30.44 -14.13 8.56
CA GLN A 81 -30.67 -13.88 9.98
C GLN A 81 -32.15 -13.68 10.30
N THR A 82 -32.89 -13.00 9.42
CA THR A 82 -34.34 -12.83 9.56
C THR A 82 -35.07 -14.19 9.51
N ARG A 83 -34.73 -15.03 8.52
CA ARG A 83 -35.31 -16.37 8.39
C ARG A 83 -35.01 -17.28 9.58
N ARG A 84 -33.83 -17.14 10.19
CA ARG A 84 -33.45 -17.90 11.39
C ARG A 84 -33.97 -17.32 12.71
N GLY A 85 -34.65 -16.17 12.68
CA GLY A 85 -35.05 -15.46 13.89
C GLY A 85 -33.88 -14.93 14.73
N THR A 86 -32.66 -14.89 14.18
CA THR A 86 -31.44 -14.43 14.87
C THR A 86 -31.11 -12.96 14.60
N ARG A 87 -31.96 -12.25 13.85
CA ARG A 87 -31.81 -10.81 13.60
C ARG A 87 -32.06 -10.04 14.90
N PRO A 88 -31.10 -9.24 15.41
CA PRO A 88 -31.30 -8.45 16.62
C PRO A 88 -32.49 -7.49 16.50
N ALA A 89 -33.37 -7.47 17.50
CA ALA A 89 -34.56 -6.62 17.51
C ALA A 89 -34.22 -5.12 17.44
N THR A 90 -33.10 -4.72 18.04
CA THR A 90 -32.59 -3.33 18.07
C THR A 90 -31.95 -2.88 16.75
N ARG A 91 -31.81 -3.78 15.76
CA ARG A 91 -31.17 -3.43 14.47
C ARG A 91 -32.13 -2.60 13.60
N PRO A 92 -31.69 -1.43 13.10
CA PRO A 92 -32.51 -0.60 12.20
C PRO A 92 -32.85 -1.35 10.90
N PRO A 93 -33.85 -0.89 10.13
CA PRO A 93 -34.14 -1.46 8.82
C PRO A 93 -32.93 -1.35 7.87
N LEU A 94 -32.80 -2.32 6.97
CA LEU A 94 -31.74 -2.34 5.97
C LEU A 94 -32.12 -1.45 4.79
N HIS A 95 -31.31 -0.44 4.52
CA HIS A 95 -31.49 0.47 3.40
C HIS A 95 -30.50 0.13 2.29
N ARG A 96 -30.98 -0.51 1.22
CA ARG A 96 -30.15 -1.10 0.16
C ARG A 96 -29.22 -0.08 -0.50
N GLY A 97 -29.72 1.12 -0.80
CA GLY A 97 -28.91 2.18 -1.42
C GLY A 97 -27.78 2.69 -0.52
N TRP A 98 -28.04 2.83 0.79
CA TRP A 98 -27.00 3.24 1.74
C TRP A 98 -25.99 2.12 1.93
N LEU A 99 -26.42 0.87 2.00
CA LEU A 99 -25.52 -0.27 2.10
C LEU A 99 -24.55 -0.34 0.91
N LEU A 100 -25.04 -0.11 -0.31
CA LEU A 100 -24.21 -0.08 -1.51
C LEU A 100 -23.23 1.11 -1.47
N ALA A 101 -23.70 2.30 -1.10
CA ALA A 101 -22.84 3.47 -0.95
C ALA A 101 -21.72 3.23 0.07
N LEU A 102 -22.02 2.59 1.21
CA LEU A 102 -21.01 2.26 2.22
C LEU A 102 -20.02 1.20 1.74
N ALA A 103 -20.46 0.22 0.94
CA ALA A 103 -19.57 -0.75 0.32
C ALA A 103 -18.59 -0.06 -0.65
N TYR A 104 -19.06 0.90 -1.46
CA TYR A 104 -18.16 1.69 -2.31
C TYR A 104 -17.24 2.60 -1.51
N ILE A 105 -17.74 3.31 -0.50
CA ILE A 105 -16.92 4.19 0.34
C ILE A 105 -15.78 3.42 1.00
N GLY A 106 -16.06 2.27 1.61
CA GLY A 106 -15.04 1.43 2.21
C GLY A 106 -14.07 0.91 1.15
N CYS A 107 -14.56 0.30 0.07
CA CYS A 107 -13.71 -0.30 -0.96
C CYS A 107 -12.81 0.71 -1.67
N LEU A 108 -13.31 1.90 -1.99
CA LEU A 108 -12.52 2.94 -2.66
C LEU A 108 -11.51 3.63 -1.74
N SER A 109 -11.73 3.63 -0.42
CA SER A 109 -10.74 4.15 0.53
C SER A 109 -9.43 3.34 0.52
N HIS A 110 -9.51 2.06 0.16
CA HIS A 110 -8.38 1.14 0.16
C HIS A 110 -7.32 1.48 -0.90
N PRO A 111 -7.61 1.45 -2.22
CA PRO A 111 -6.63 1.81 -3.25
C PRO A 111 -6.17 3.27 -3.12
N ALA A 112 -7.00 4.15 -2.57
CA ALA A 112 -6.60 5.53 -2.29
C ALA A 112 -5.47 5.60 -1.26
N LEU A 113 -5.53 4.82 -0.18
CA LEU A 113 -4.44 4.74 0.81
C LEU A 113 -3.26 3.91 0.31
N ASP A 114 -3.52 2.89 -0.50
CA ASP A 114 -2.49 2.05 -1.09
C ASP A 114 -1.66 2.77 -2.15
N TRP A 115 -2.23 3.76 -2.82
CA TRP A 115 -1.50 4.64 -3.72
C TRP A 115 -0.48 5.52 -2.98
N LEU A 116 -0.74 5.92 -1.73
CA LEU A 116 0.11 6.86 -0.99
C LEU A 116 1.42 6.23 -0.47
N ASN A 117 1.63 4.93 -0.62
CA ASN A 117 2.83 4.26 -0.12
C ASN A 117 3.91 4.05 -1.20
N ASN A 118 5.08 3.60 -0.75
CA ASN A 118 6.24 3.34 -1.59
C ASN A 118 6.19 1.98 -2.34
N TYR A 119 5.30 1.07 -1.97
CA TYR A 119 5.16 -0.25 -2.59
C TYR A 119 4.40 -0.16 -3.91
N GLY A 120 3.42 0.75 -3.98
CA GLY A 120 2.64 1.07 -5.17
C GLY A 120 1.40 0.20 -5.38
N VAL A 121 0.62 0.56 -6.40
CA VAL A 121 -0.65 -0.07 -6.79
C VAL A 121 -0.86 0.06 -8.31
N ARG A 122 -1.54 -0.90 -8.94
CA ARG A 122 -1.90 -0.85 -10.37
C ARG A 122 -3.36 -0.44 -10.57
N LEU A 123 -3.64 0.86 -10.48
CA LEU A 123 -5.00 1.42 -10.52
C LEU A 123 -5.75 1.22 -11.84
N LEU A 124 -5.04 0.93 -12.93
CA LEU A 124 -5.61 0.86 -14.28
C LEU A 124 -5.74 -0.58 -14.80
N GLU A 125 -5.60 -1.57 -13.92
CA GLU A 125 -5.62 -2.96 -14.34
C GLU A 125 -7.03 -3.44 -14.72
N PRO A 126 -7.24 -4.21 -15.82
CA PRO A 126 -6.26 -4.82 -16.74
C PRO A 126 -5.91 -3.99 -17.98
N PHE A 127 -6.31 -2.72 -18.04
CA PHE A 127 -6.08 -1.87 -19.21
C PHE A 127 -4.63 -1.37 -19.30
N SER A 128 -3.96 -1.22 -18.16
CA SER A 128 -2.56 -0.83 -18.08
C SER A 128 -1.89 -1.41 -16.83
N HIS A 129 -0.78 -2.12 -17.05
CA HIS A 129 0.04 -2.73 -16.00
C HIS A 129 0.93 -1.73 -15.24
N ARG A 130 0.70 -0.42 -15.42
CA ARG A 130 1.51 0.63 -14.81
C ARG A 130 1.32 0.66 -13.30
N TRP A 131 2.43 0.72 -12.57
CA TRP A 131 2.45 0.98 -11.14
C TRP A 131 2.39 2.48 -10.84
N PHE A 132 1.57 2.84 -9.85
CA PHE A 132 1.43 4.18 -9.30
C PHE A 132 1.99 4.21 -7.88
N TYR A 133 2.73 5.27 -7.55
CA TYR A 133 3.41 5.44 -6.26
C TYR A 133 3.18 6.87 -5.75
N GLY A 134 2.91 7.01 -4.47
CA GLY A 134 2.80 8.31 -3.80
C GLY A 134 3.93 8.59 -2.82
N ASP A 135 4.70 7.57 -2.41
CA ASP A 135 5.92 7.68 -1.58
C ASP A 135 5.75 8.49 -0.27
N THR A 136 4.51 8.67 0.17
CA THR A 136 4.15 9.56 1.26
C THR A 136 4.14 8.82 2.60
N LEU A 137 3.69 7.57 2.59
CA LEU A 137 3.43 6.78 3.80
C LEU A 137 4.19 5.45 3.79
N PHE A 138 4.61 5.02 4.98
CA PHE A 138 5.09 3.65 5.16
C PHE A 138 3.90 2.68 5.22
N ILE A 139 4.11 1.41 4.83
CA ILE A 139 3.02 0.42 4.74
C ILE A 139 2.33 0.20 6.10
N ILE A 140 3.11 0.24 7.18
CA ILE A 140 2.66 0.07 8.58
C ILE A 140 2.98 1.35 9.36
N ASP A 141 2.07 2.32 9.35
CA ASP A 141 2.30 3.61 10.00
C ASP A 141 1.74 3.61 11.44
N LEU A 142 2.66 3.60 12.42
CA LEU A 142 2.32 3.55 13.85
C LEU A 142 1.52 4.78 14.30
N TRP A 143 1.76 5.95 13.71
CA TRP A 143 1.06 7.19 14.08
C TRP A 143 -0.38 7.17 13.58
N ILE A 144 -0.61 6.65 12.37
CA ILE A 144 -1.97 6.41 11.85
C ILE A 144 -2.71 5.40 12.73
N TRP A 145 -2.06 4.29 13.12
CA TRP A 145 -2.66 3.31 14.03
C TRP A 145 -3.09 3.92 15.36
N LEU A 146 -2.19 4.67 16.01
CA LEU A 146 -2.49 5.33 17.28
C LEU A 146 -3.62 6.35 17.14
N ALA A 147 -3.57 7.19 16.11
CA ALA A 147 -4.59 8.23 15.89
C ALA A 147 -5.97 7.61 15.61
N LEU A 148 -6.07 6.67 14.67
CA LEU A 148 -7.34 6.03 14.34
C LEU A 148 -7.83 5.15 15.49
N GLY A 149 -6.97 4.32 16.08
CA GLY A 149 -7.30 3.43 17.19
C GLY A 149 -7.82 4.19 18.40
N LEU A 150 -7.13 5.25 18.82
CA LEU A 150 -7.55 6.10 19.94
C LEU A 150 -8.87 6.82 19.62
N SER A 151 -9.04 7.32 18.39
CA SER A 151 -10.26 8.01 17.98
C SER A 151 -11.49 7.09 18.00
N VAL A 152 -11.35 5.85 17.52
CA VAL A 152 -12.41 4.83 17.54
C VAL A 152 -12.71 4.43 18.98
N TRP A 153 -11.69 4.18 19.80
CA TRP A 153 -11.87 3.80 21.20
C TRP A 153 -12.58 4.89 22.00
N LEU A 154 -12.14 6.15 21.89
CA LEU A 154 -12.78 7.28 22.55
C LEU A 154 -14.22 7.48 22.07
N SER A 155 -14.45 7.36 20.75
CA SER A 155 -15.79 7.47 20.16
C SER A 155 -16.73 6.38 20.67
N LEU A 156 -16.28 5.13 20.70
CA LEU A 156 -17.03 3.99 21.25
C LEU A 156 -17.32 4.16 22.74
N ARG A 157 -16.33 4.59 23.54
CA ARG A 157 -16.49 4.83 24.97
C ARG A 157 -17.52 5.92 25.25
N ARG A 158 -17.51 6.99 24.45
CA ARG A 158 -18.48 8.09 24.52
C ARG A 158 -19.88 7.66 24.09
N GLU A 159 -20.00 6.83 23.06
CA GLU A 159 -21.29 6.28 22.63
C GLU A 159 -21.90 5.36 23.69
N ARG A 160 -21.11 4.49 24.31
CA ARG A 160 -21.56 3.61 25.40
C ARG A 160 -22.02 4.38 26.65
N ARG A 161 -21.55 5.61 26.83
CA ARG A 161 -21.95 6.52 27.91
C ARG A 161 -23.07 7.47 27.48
N GLU A 162 -23.66 7.25 26.30
CA GLU A 162 -24.76 8.04 25.75
C GLU A 162 -24.44 9.55 25.63
N THR A 163 -23.16 9.90 25.51
CA THR A 163 -22.77 11.30 25.36
C THR A 163 -23.16 11.81 23.97
N PRO A 164 -23.76 13.03 23.85
CA PRO A 164 -24.24 13.56 22.57
C PRO A 164 -23.15 13.66 21.49
N ASP A 165 -21.91 13.95 21.91
CA ASP A 165 -20.77 14.23 21.04
C ASP A 165 -19.86 13.03 20.79
N TRP A 166 -20.41 11.82 20.79
CA TRP A 166 -19.64 10.58 20.58
C TRP A 166 -18.94 10.52 19.22
N ARG A 167 -19.41 11.27 18.22
CA ARG A 167 -18.77 11.36 16.89
C ARG A 167 -17.52 12.24 16.87
N ARG A 168 -17.38 13.19 17.80
CA ARG A 168 -16.29 14.18 17.78
C ARG A 168 -14.89 13.54 17.76
N PRO A 169 -14.57 12.52 18.61
CA PRO A 169 -13.26 11.88 18.55
C PRO A 169 -12.95 11.28 17.18
N ALA A 170 -13.91 10.64 16.52
CA ALA A 170 -13.72 10.05 15.19
C ALA A 170 -13.43 11.11 14.12
N TRP A 171 -14.16 12.24 14.13
CA TRP A 171 -13.88 13.36 13.22
C TRP A 171 -12.52 14.00 13.48
N ILE A 172 -12.12 14.16 14.74
CA ILE A 172 -10.79 14.66 15.11
C ILE A 172 -9.71 13.72 14.60
N GLY A 173 -9.84 12.41 14.86
CA GLY A 173 -8.89 11.40 14.39
C GLY A 173 -8.76 11.36 12.87
N PHE A 174 -9.90 11.35 12.17
CA PHE A 174 -9.94 11.42 10.70
C PHE A 174 -9.22 12.66 10.17
N THR A 175 -9.55 13.84 10.70
CA THR A 175 -8.97 15.11 10.26
C THR A 175 -7.47 15.18 10.55
N ALA A 176 -7.05 14.71 11.73
CA ALA A 176 -5.64 14.64 12.11
C ALA A 176 -4.85 13.71 11.18
N VAL A 177 -5.41 12.55 10.81
CA VAL A 177 -4.77 11.64 9.86
C VAL A 177 -4.70 12.25 8.47
N CYS A 178 -5.75 12.91 7.97
CA CYS A 178 -5.69 13.63 6.69
C CYS A 178 -4.59 14.71 6.70
N ALA A 179 -4.49 15.51 7.77
CA ALA A 179 -3.46 16.52 7.93
C ALA A 179 -2.05 15.91 7.99
N TYR A 180 -1.89 14.80 8.71
CA TYR A 180 -0.64 14.05 8.81
C TYR A 180 -0.20 13.50 7.44
N ILE A 181 -1.12 12.90 6.68
CA ILE A 181 -0.86 12.41 5.31
C ILE A 181 -0.41 13.56 4.42
N PHE A 182 -1.13 14.67 4.43
CA PHE A 182 -0.80 15.85 3.63
C PHE A 182 0.59 16.40 3.98
N ALA A 183 0.88 16.57 5.28
CA ALA A 183 2.18 17.05 5.73
C ALA A 183 3.33 16.11 5.32
N ASN A 184 3.12 14.79 5.42
CA ASN A 184 4.10 13.81 4.95
C ASN A 184 4.32 13.87 3.44
N GLY A 185 3.28 14.15 2.65
CA GLY A 185 3.38 14.25 1.19
C GLY A 185 4.17 15.48 0.78
N VAL A 186 3.90 16.63 1.40
CA VAL A 186 4.70 17.86 1.22
C VAL A 186 6.17 17.61 1.59
N MET A 187 6.43 16.95 2.71
CA MET A 187 7.79 16.65 3.16
C MET A 187 8.52 15.69 2.21
N THR A 188 7.86 14.63 1.72
CA THR A 188 8.42 13.75 0.69
C THR A 188 8.75 14.53 -0.57
N GLY A 189 7.83 15.34 -1.09
CA GLY A 189 8.06 16.13 -2.31
C GLY A 189 9.20 17.13 -2.15
N GLN A 190 9.34 17.75 -0.97
CA GLN A 190 10.48 18.62 -0.65
C GLN A 190 11.80 17.83 -0.62
N ALA A 191 11.82 16.64 0.01
CA ALA A 191 13.00 15.80 0.08
C ALA A 191 13.48 15.38 -1.33
N GLU A 192 12.55 14.95 -2.19
CA GLU A 192 12.82 14.56 -3.57
C GLU A 192 13.29 15.74 -4.42
N ALA A 193 12.66 16.91 -4.29
CA ALA A 193 13.08 18.11 -5.01
C ALA A 193 14.51 18.55 -4.62
N GLN A 194 14.83 18.55 -3.33
CA GLN A 194 16.18 18.89 -2.85
C GLN A 194 17.22 17.88 -3.32
N ALA A 195 16.94 16.58 -3.22
CA ALA A 195 17.85 15.54 -3.70
C ALA A 195 18.05 15.59 -5.22
N ALA A 196 16.99 15.83 -5.99
CA ALA A 196 17.09 16.01 -7.43
C ALA A 196 17.96 17.21 -7.81
N ASP A 197 17.88 18.32 -7.07
CA ASP A 197 18.74 19.48 -7.28
C ASP A 197 20.21 19.19 -6.97
N LEU A 198 20.51 18.49 -5.87
CA LEU A 198 21.86 18.04 -5.54
C LEU A 198 22.45 17.14 -6.63
N LEU A 199 21.63 16.22 -7.17
CA LEU A 199 22.04 15.31 -8.25
C LEU A 199 22.26 16.04 -9.57
N ARG A 200 21.45 17.04 -9.90
CA ARG A 200 21.69 17.88 -11.09
C ARG A 200 23.03 18.59 -11.00
N ARG A 201 23.37 19.16 -9.84
CA ARG A 201 24.65 19.85 -9.60
C ARG A 201 25.86 18.92 -9.65
N SER A 202 25.69 17.64 -9.36
CA SER A 202 26.75 16.62 -9.43
C SER A 202 26.82 15.89 -10.79
N GLY A 203 26.12 16.40 -11.82
CA GLY A 203 26.14 15.83 -13.17
C GLY A 203 25.24 14.61 -13.35
N GLN A 204 24.40 14.27 -12.38
CA GLN A 204 23.41 13.19 -12.41
C GLN A 204 22.00 13.71 -12.73
N GLY A 205 21.90 14.68 -13.65
CA GLY A 205 20.62 15.26 -14.08
C GLY A 205 19.67 14.20 -14.64
N GLY A 206 18.38 14.32 -14.32
CA GLY A 206 17.35 13.40 -14.79
C GLY A 206 17.31 12.05 -14.04
N ALA A 207 18.07 11.89 -12.95
CA ALA A 207 17.95 10.72 -12.09
C ALA A 207 16.52 10.57 -11.53
N LEU A 208 16.03 9.33 -11.50
CA LEU A 208 14.86 8.97 -10.70
C LEU A 208 15.24 9.12 -9.23
N VAL A 209 14.46 9.89 -8.47
CA VAL A 209 14.62 10.06 -7.02
C VAL A 209 13.37 9.53 -6.34
N VAL A 210 13.55 8.81 -5.24
CA VAL A 210 12.47 8.28 -4.40
C VAL A 210 12.84 8.56 -2.95
N ALA A 211 11.96 9.26 -2.22
CA ALA A 211 12.11 9.47 -0.79
C ALA A 211 11.12 8.61 -0.01
N SER A 212 11.61 7.66 0.79
CA SER A 212 10.77 6.74 1.55
C SER A 212 10.75 7.11 3.04
N PRO A 213 9.57 7.22 3.68
CA PRO A 213 9.49 7.36 5.13
C PRO A 213 9.89 6.05 5.83
N PRO A 214 10.67 6.11 6.93
CA PRO A 214 10.87 4.97 7.81
C PRO A 214 9.62 4.74 8.69
N PRO A 215 9.47 3.55 9.33
CA PRO A 215 8.23 3.19 10.03
C PRO A 215 7.84 4.08 11.21
N ILE A 216 8.82 4.67 11.91
CA ILE A 216 8.60 5.42 13.16
C ILE A 216 8.91 6.91 12.99
N ALA A 217 10.07 7.22 12.43
CA ALA A 217 10.58 8.59 12.33
C ALA A 217 9.98 9.30 11.10
N PHE A 218 8.69 9.66 11.17
CA PHE A 218 7.97 10.29 10.07
C PHE A 218 8.62 11.60 9.60
N TRP A 219 9.47 12.25 10.40
CA TRP A 219 10.23 13.46 10.03
C TRP A 219 11.53 13.20 9.26
N ARG A 220 11.83 11.94 8.92
CA ARG A 220 12.99 11.52 8.13
C ARG A 220 12.56 10.85 6.83
N ARG A 221 13.43 10.85 5.82
CA ARG A 221 13.30 10.00 4.63
C ARG A 221 14.62 9.34 4.30
N ASP A 222 14.54 8.08 3.87
CA ASP A 222 15.63 7.44 3.15
C ASP A 222 15.50 7.83 1.67
N ILE A 223 16.56 8.40 1.10
CA ILE A 223 16.57 8.84 -0.29
C ILE A 223 17.27 7.77 -1.12
N PHE A 224 16.63 7.39 -2.22
CA PHE A 224 17.18 6.50 -3.23
C PHE A 224 17.18 7.24 -4.56
N TRP A 225 18.29 7.15 -5.29
CA TRP A 225 18.34 7.72 -6.63
C TRP A 225 18.97 6.75 -7.64
N ARG A 226 18.54 6.85 -8.90
CA ARG A 226 19.07 6.07 -10.02
C ARG A 226 19.14 6.90 -11.30
N GLY A 227 20.29 6.93 -11.95
CA GLY A 227 20.53 7.67 -13.19
C GLY A 227 21.84 7.24 -13.85
N GLY A 228 21.91 7.30 -15.18
CA GLY A 228 23.16 7.03 -15.92
C GLY A 228 23.80 5.65 -15.64
N GLY A 229 22.99 4.60 -15.43
CA GLY A 229 23.48 3.26 -15.09
C GLY A 229 23.99 3.10 -13.65
N ARG A 230 23.88 4.14 -12.81
CA ARG A 230 24.30 4.15 -11.40
C ARG A 230 23.10 4.30 -10.48
N TYR A 231 23.26 3.86 -9.24
CA TYR A 231 22.32 4.09 -8.15
C TYR A 231 23.05 4.51 -6.88
N GLY A 232 22.41 5.29 -6.03
CA GLY A 232 22.97 5.73 -4.76
C GLY A 232 21.91 6.05 -3.72
N SER A 233 22.35 6.19 -2.48
CA SER A 233 21.53 6.48 -1.31
C SER A 233 21.69 7.93 -0.86
N GLY A 234 20.89 8.32 0.11
CA GLY A 234 20.94 9.59 0.79
C GLY A 234 19.94 9.61 1.94
N ALA A 235 19.82 10.74 2.61
CA ALA A 235 18.84 10.90 3.67
C ALA A 235 18.24 12.30 3.64
N TYR A 236 17.03 12.43 4.14
CA TYR A 236 16.42 13.70 4.48
C TYR A 236 16.07 13.70 5.96
N ALA A 237 16.27 14.84 6.61
CA ALA A 237 15.69 15.12 7.92
C ALA A 237 15.12 16.53 7.94
N LEU A 238 13.93 16.66 8.54
CA LEU A 238 13.30 17.96 8.74
C LEU A 238 14.26 18.92 9.47
N GLY A 239 14.45 20.11 8.91
CA GLY A 239 15.39 21.12 9.43
C GLY A 239 16.86 20.93 9.04
N ARG A 240 17.27 19.78 8.49
CA ARG A 240 18.62 19.53 7.95
C ARG A 240 18.68 19.46 6.42
N GLY A 241 17.54 19.17 5.78
CA GLY A 241 17.45 19.03 4.32
C GLY A 241 17.88 17.64 3.82
N SER A 242 18.01 17.52 2.50
CA SER A 242 18.44 16.29 1.83
C SER A 242 19.95 16.18 1.66
N THR A 243 20.46 14.96 1.70
CA THR A 243 21.81 14.58 1.29
C THR A 243 21.74 13.49 0.23
N VAL A 244 22.79 13.39 -0.59
CA VAL A 244 22.96 12.31 -1.56
C VAL A 244 24.40 11.83 -1.54
N GLU A 245 24.58 10.52 -1.59
CA GLU A 245 25.88 9.86 -1.65
C GLU A 245 26.26 9.54 -3.11
N PRO A 246 27.57 9.43 -3.42
CA PRO A 246 28.02 8.99 -4.74
C PRO A 246 27.44 7.62 -5.10
N GLY A 247 26.96 7.50 -6.33
CA GLY A 247 26.33 6.26 -6.78
C GLY A 247 27.35 5.23 -7.23
N VAL A 248 26.97 3.95 -7.21
CA VAL A 248 27.72 2.82 -7.75
C VAL A 248 26.99 2.23 -8.97
N PRO A 249 27.65 1.45 -9.83
CA PRO A 249 26.99 0.79 -10.96
C PRO A 249 25.81 -0.08 -10.51
N THR A 250 24.72 -0.06 -11.26
CA THR A 250 23.50 -0.86 -10.97
C THR A 250 23.69 -2.36 -11.17
N GLY A 251 24.66 -2.78 -11.98
CA GLY A 251 24.87 -4.17 -12.37
C GLY A 251 23.80 -4.74 -13.31
N MET A 252 22.78 -3.96 -13.66
CA MET A 252 21.65 -4.37 -14.51
C MET A 252 22.04 -4.52 -16.00
N ASP A 253 23.25 -4.10 -16.36
CA ASP A 253 23.87 -4.20 -17.67
C ASP A 253 24.60 -5.54 -17.91
N ASP A 254 24.66 -6.44 -16.92
CA ASP A 254 25.26 -7.77 -17.08
C ASP A 254 24.56 -8.56 -18.19
N MET A 255 25.30 -8.88 -19.26
CA MET A 255 24.75 -9.52 -20.47
C MET A 255 24.09 -10.87 -20.19
N ARG A 256 24.53 -11.59 -19.14
CA ARG A 256 23.97 -12.88 -18.74
C ARG A 256 22.52 -12.75 -18.27
N LEU A 257 22.18 -11.63 -17.62
CA LEU A 257 20.87 -11.39 -17.03
C LEU A 257 19.76 -11.48 -18.09
N ARG A 258 19.98 -10.90 -19.29
CA ARG A 258 19.00 -10.95 -20.38
C ARG A 258 18.67 -12.37 -20.83
N ALA A 259 19.67 -13.27 -20.85
CA ALA A 259 19.47 -14.65 -21.23
C ALA A 259 18.78 -15.43 -20.11
N TRP A 260 19.25 -15.28 -18.87
CA TRP A 260 18.79 -16.06 -17.73
C TRP A 260 17.34 -15.71 -17.31
N LEU A 261 16.94 -14.43 -17.45
CA LEU A 261 15.56 -13.99 -17.18
C LEU A 261 14.51 -14.66 -18.09
N LYS A 262 14.89 -15.12 -19.28
CA LYS A 262 13.94 -15.82 -20.17
C LYS A 262 13.54 -17.18 -19.62
N SER A 263 14.38 -17.81 -18.82
CA SER A 263 14.12 -19.12 -18.20
C SER A 263 13.74 -19.05 -16.72
N ASP A 264 13.63 -17.85 -16.14
CA ASP A 264 13.37 -17.66 -14.70
C ASP A 264 12.08 -16.83 -14.45
N PRO A 265 10.91 -17.49 -14.33
CA PRO A 265 9.64 -16.82 -14.04
C PRO A 265 9.65 -16.00 -12.73
N PRO A 266 10.17 -16.49 -11.58
CA PRO A 266 10.30 -15.69 -10.36
C PRO A 266 11.06 -14.38 -10.58
N ALA A 267 12.18 -14.41 -11.30
CA ALA A 267 12.99 -13.22 -11.56
C ALA A 267 12.26 -12.22 -12.45
N ARG A 268 11.50 -12.67 -13.45
CA ARG A 268 10.64 -11.78 -14.25
C ARG A 268 9.54 -11.14 -13.43
N ALA A 269 8.87 -11.91 -12.57
CA ALA A 269 7.84 -11.38 -11.68
C ALA A 269 8.41 -10.34 -10.72
N PHE A 270 9.59 -10.60 -10.16
CA PHE A 270 10.30 -9.63 -9.32
C PHE A 270 10.64 -8.35 -10.07
N LEU A 271 11.22 -8.44 -11.28
CA LEU A 271 11.55 -7.25 -12.08
C LEU A 271 10.33 -6.47 -12.56
N PHE A 272 9.20 -7.14 -12.76
CA PHE A 272 7.94 -6.47 -13.07
C PHE A 272 7.42 -5.63 -11.89
N TRP A 273 7.66 -6.07 -10.65
CA TRP A 273 7.32 -5.32 -9.43
C TRP A 273 8.37 -4.27 -9.05
N ALA A 274 9.65 -4.56 -9.30
CA ALA A 274 10.76 -3.73 -8.86
C ALA A 274 10.75 -2.36 -9.55
N ARG A 275 10.70 -1.29 -8.74
CA ARG A 275 10.78 0.10 -9.22
C ARG A 275 12.23 0.52 -9.43
N MET A 276 13.12 0.07 -8.55
CA MET A 276 14.55 0.41 -8.56
C MET A 276 15.42 -0.85 -8.51
N PRO A 277 15.32 -1.75 -9.52
CA PRO A 277 16.12 -2.96 -9.56
C PRO A 277 17.62 -2.66 -9.66
N VAL A 278 18.39 -3.44 -8.91
CA VAL A 278 19.85 -3.51 -8.96
C VAL A 278 20.28 -4.98 -8.93
N ALA A 279 21.45 -5.28 -9.48
CA ALA A 279 21.98 -6.62 -9.57
C ALA A 279 23.38 -6.69 -8.96
N THR A 280 23.61 -7.71 -8.12
CA THR A 280 24.91 -7.98 -7.50
C THR A 280 25.36 -9.38 -7.88
N ARG A 281 26.64 -9.53 -8.22
CA ARG A 281 27.23 -10.85 -8.50
C ARG A 281 27.47 -11.61 -7.20
N ASP A 282 27.14 -12.89 -7.19
CA ASP A 282 27.35 -13.79 -6.06
C ASP A 282 27.77 -15.19 -6.56
N GLY A 283 29.08 -15.36 -6.73
CA GLY A 283 29.67 -16.51 -7.40
C GLY A 283 29.18 -16.61 -8.85
N ASP A 284 28.62 -17.77 -9.20
CA ASP A 284 28.05 -18.05 -10.52
C ASP A 284 26.61 -17.55 -10.69
N ALA A 285 26.05 -16.88 -9.68
CA ALA A 285 24.71 -16.31 -9.74
C ALA A 285 24.72 -14.78 -9.79
N ILE A 286 23.58 -14.25 -10.21
CA ILE A 286 23.24 -12.83 -10.11
C ILE A 286 22.08 -12.71 -9.13
N VAL A 287 22.25 -11.92 -8.08
CA VAL A 287 21.18 -11.63 -7.12
C VAL A 287 20.55 -10.30 -7.48
N LEU A 288 19.26 -10.33 -7.76
CA LEU A 288 18.42 -9.17 -7.99
C LEU A 288 17.89 -8.64 -6.66
N HIS A 289 17.96 -7.33 -6.49
CA HIS A 289 17.40 -6.59 -5.37
C HIS A 289 16.59 -5.40 -5.89
N ASP A 290 15.65 -4.89 -5.07
CA ASP A 290 15.10 -3.55 -5.26
C ASP A 290 15.73 -2.64 -4.20
N GLN A 291 16.33 -1.54 -4.66
CA GLN A 291 17.09 -0.61 -3.81
C GLN A 291 16.32 -0.15 -2.57
N ARG A 292 14.99 0.00 -2.69
CA ARG A 292 14.11 0.46 -1.59
C ARG A 292 14.11 -0.49 -0.39
N TYR A 293 14.46 -1.77 -0.60
CA TYR A 293 14.36 -2.84 0.39
C TYR A 293 15.70 -3.53 0.70
N MET A 294 16.84 -2.90 0.38
CA MET A 294 18.17 -3.47 0.62
C MET A 294 18.67 -3.40 2.07
N GLN A 295 17.92 -2.75 2.97
CA GLN A 295 18.23 -2.66 4.39
C GLN A 295 18.20 -4.05 5.07
N PRO A 296 19.04 -4.31 6.09
CA PRO A 296 19.23 -5.66 6.64
C PRO A 296 17.95 -6.38 7.07
N LEU A 297 16.96 -5.65 7.59
CA LEU A 297 15.69 -6.21 8.05
C LEU A 297 14.73 -6.62 6.92
N ALA A 298 14.93 -6.14 5.70
CA ALA A 298 14.03 -6.38 4.56
C ALA A 298 14.70 -7.15 3.41
N ARG A 299 16.04 -7.10 3.30
CA ARG A 299 16.79 -7.56 2.13
C ARG A 299 16.50 -9.01 1.73
N ASP A 300 16.32 -9.90 2.71
CA ASP A 300 16.11 -11.31 2.44
C ASP A 300 14.71 -11.63 1.90
N ASN A 301 13.72 -10.80 2.21
CA ASN A 301 12.35 -10.94 1.71
C ASN A 301 12.17 -10.37 0.30
N PHE A 302 13.12 -9.56 -0.18
CA PHE A 302 13.05 -8.85 -1.46
C PHE A 302 14.32 -9.06 -2.29
N LYS A 303 14.68 -10.34 -2.50
CA LYS A 303 15.77 -10.75 -3.39
C LYS A 303 15.38 -11.96 -4.22
N VAL A 304 15.94 -12.05 -5.43
CA VAL A 304 15.85 -13.24 -6.29
C VAL A 304 17.24 -13.61 -6.77
N ARG A 305 17.61 -14.89 -6.61
CA ARG A 305 18.87 -15.43 -7.12
C ARG A 305 18.63 -16.03 -8.49
N VAL A 306 19.30 -15.50 -9.50
CA VAL A 306 19.23 -15.94 -10.90
C VAL A 306 20.51 -16.68 -11.25
N THR A 307 20.39 -17.88 -11.81
CA THR A 307 21.52 -18.71 -12.27
C THR A 307 21.42 -19.00 -13.76
N ALA A 308 22.48 -19.59 -14.34
CA ALA A 308 22.43 -20.07 -15.70
C ALA A 308 21.23 -21.03 -15.91
N PRO A 309 20.55 -20.98 -17.07
CA PRO A 309 19.49 -21.92 -17.41
C PRO A 309 20.06 -23.33 -17.35
N ASP A 310 19.31 -24.25 -16.77
CA ASP A 310 19.63 -25.66 -16.86
C ASP A 310 19.39 -26.14 -18.31
N THR A 311 20.48 -26.22 -19.07
CA THR A 311 20.47 -26.64 -20.48
C THR A 311 20.49 -28.17 -20.64
N ALA A 312 20.58 -28.93 -19.53
CA ALA A 312 20.59 -30.39 -19.57
C ALA A 312 19.18 -31.01 -19.51
N SER A 313 18.15 -30.23 -19.18
CA SER A 313 16.80 -30.73 -18.86
C SER A 313 15.75 -30.54 -19.98
N TYR A 314 16.12 -30.01 -21.15
CA TYR A 314 15.21 -29.87 -22.30
C TYR A 314 15.91 -30.27 -23.61
N PRO A 315 15.64 -31.47 -24.18
CA PRO A 315 15.95 -31.80 -25.57
C PRO A 315 15.05 -31.07 -26.58
#